data_AF-A0A9E4VFC2-F1
#
_entry.id   AF-A0A9E4VFC2-F1
#
_cell.length_a   1.000
_cell.length_b   1.000
_cell.length_c   1.000
_cell.angle_alpha   90.00
_cell.angle_beta   90.00
_cell.angle_gamma   90.00
#
_symmetry.space_group_name_H-M   'P 1'
#
loop_
_entity.id
_entity.type
_entity.pdbx_description
1 polymer ?
#
loop_
_entity_poly.entity_id
_entity_poly.type
_entity_poly.pdbx_seq_one_letter_code
_entity_poly.pdbx_strand_id
1 'polypeptide(L)'
;MNQDTIKKLITELIMSDRMLLVIDSGGAVSEMHARGMTEPEYSGQWATIESRDWHVHLNIATVEGVQFVENSDHGHEVMPKLYYVRLSAADGVTLLRFYFPNPWLDDSEKPTEFQPELLAYFEEFRDRYVGTDGIVFVRRGGGEDRYYADVAGITAEV
;
A
#
# COMPACT_ATOMS: atom_id res chain seq x y z
N MET A 1 -1.01 17.60 -0.97
CA MET A 1 -1.77 16.68 -1.84
C MET A 1 -3.27 16.96 -1.70
N ASN A 2 -4.06 16.75 -2.75
CA ASN A 2 -5.52 16.94 -2.68
C ASN A 2 -6.16 15.83 -1.82
N GLN A 3 -6.89 16.21 -0.76
CA GLN A 3 -7.54 15.26 0.14
C GLN A 3 -8.64 14.45 -0.55
N ASP A 4 -9.35 15.01 -1.53
CA ASP A 4 -10.43 14.28 -2.22
C ASP A 4 -9.85 13.15 -3.08
N THR A 5 -8.69 13.37 -3.70
CA THR A 5 -7.96 12.34 -4.44
C THR A 5 -7.48 11.22 -3.51
N ILE A 6 -6.96 11.56 -2.33
CA ILE A 6 -6.54 10.57 -1.32
C ILE A 6 -7.74 9.75 -0.85
N LYS A 7 -8.86 10.39 -0.50
CA LYS A 7 -10.09 9.71 -0.06
C LYS A 7 -10.61 8.78 -1.15
N LYS A 8 -10.67 9.26 -2.40
CA LYS A 8 -11.11 8.43 -3.54
C LYS A 8 -10.21 7.21 -3.71
N LEU A 9 -8.88 7.39 -3.67
CA LEU A 9 -7.93 6.28 -3.78
C LEU A 9 -8.11 5.27 -2.65
N ILE A 10 -8.19 5.71 -1.39
CA ILE A 10 -8.39 4.84 -0.24
C ILE A 10 -9.73 4.08 -0.38
N THR A 11 -10.81 4.77 -0.72
CA THR A 11 -12.12 4.13 -0.94
C THR A 11 -12.04 3.07 -2.04
N GLU A 12 -11.44 3.37 -3.20
CA GLU A 12 -11.34 2.38 -4.29
C GLU A 12 -10.45 1.18 -3.91
N LEU A 13 -9.37 1.40 -3.14
CA LEU A 13 -8.51 0.32 -2.65
C LEU A 13 -9.28 -0.56 -1.64
N ILE A 14 -9.95 0.02 -0.65
CA ILE A 14 -10.73 -0.75 0.34
C ILE A 14 -11.88 -1.50 -0.32
N MET A 15 -12.64 -0.84 -1.17
CA MET A 15 -13.81 -1.41 -1.84
C MET A 15 -13.45 -2.43 -2.93
N SER A 16 -12.17 -2.61 -3.24
CA SER A 16 -11.72 -3.65 -4.16
C SER A 16 -11.83 -5.07 -3.63
N ASP A 17 -11.99 -5.22 -2.32
CA ASP A 17 -12.07 -6.52 -1.62
C ASP A 17 -10.78 -7.37 -1.66
N ARG A 18 -9.70 -6.82 -2.23
CA ARG A 18 -8.50 -7.59 -2.60
C ARG A 18 -7.22 -7.12 -1.91
N MET A 19 -7.29 -6.07 -1.09
CA MET A 19 -6.10 -5.48 -0.47
C MET A 19 -5.70 -6.22 0.80
N LEU A 20 -4.39 -6.32 1.01
CA LEU A 20 -3.81 -6.52 2.33
C LEU A 20 -3.31 -5.18 2.85
N LEU A 21 -3.89 -4.70 3.96
CA LEU A 21 -3.48 -3.47 4.63
C LEU A 21 -2.38 -3.78 5.62
N VAL A 22 -1.32 -2.99 5.59
CA VAL A 22 -0.17 -3.16 6.49
C VAL A 22 0.15 -1.86 7.21
N ILE A 23 0.19 -1.95 8.54
CA ILE A 23 0.67 -0.89 9.44
C ILE A 23 1.92 -1.41 10.15
N ASP A 24 2.97 -0.60 10.15
CA ASP A 24 4.24 -0.88 10.82
C ASP A 24 4.55 0.24 11.81
N SER A 25 4.95 -0.13 13.03
CA SER A 25 5.32 0.78 14.11
C SER A 25 6.79 0.63 14.55
N GLY A 26 7.63 -0.08 13.78
CA GLY A 26 9.05 -0.28 14.04
C GLY A 26 9.38 -1.43 15.00
N GLY A 27 8.40 -1.96 15.75
CA GLY A 27 8.56 -3.12 16.62
C GLY A 27 7.48 -4.18 16.47
N ALA A 28 6.43 -3.88 15.70
CA ALA A 28 5.35 -4.79 15.37
C ALA A 28 4.70 -4.34 14.05
N VAL A 29 4.23 -5.33 13.30
CA VAL A 29 3.51 -5.17 12.05
C VAL A 29 2.13 -5.80 12.22
N SER A 30 1.11 -5.13 11.70
CA SER A 30 -0.24 -5.67 11.56
C SER A 30 -0.59 -5.75 10.09
N GLU A 31 -1.02 -6.93 9.65
CA GLU A 31 -1.46 -7.21 8.28
C GLU A 31 -2.92 -7.66 8.32
N MET A 32 -3.78 -6.95 7.60
CA MET A 32 -5.23 -7.08 7.70
C MET A 32 -5.85 -7.13 6.30
N HIS A 33 -6.63 -8.18 6.00
CA HIS A 33 -7.30 -8.26 4.70
C HIS A 33 -8.52 -7.34 4.65
N ALA A 34 -8.69 -6.64 3.52
CA ALA A 34 -9.86 -5.81 3.23
C ALA A 34 -11.06 -6.59 2.69
N ARG A 35 -11.20 -7.88 3.05
CA ARG A 35 -12.29 -8.74 2.56
C ARG A 35 -13.63 -8.43 3.25
N GLY A 36 -14.70 -8.29 2.50
CA GLY A 36 -16.05 -7.96 2.94
C GLY A 36 -16.19 -6.57 3.56
N MET A 37 -15.27 -5.64 3.26
CA MET A 37 -15.27 -4.32 3.88
C MET A 37 -16.36 -3.39 3.34
N THR A 38 -16.81 -2.47 4.21
CA THR A 38 -17.66 -1.34 3.83
C THR A 38 -16.83 -0.13 3.43
N GLU A 39 -17.48 0.85 2.82
CA GLU A 39 -16.82 2.12 2.48
C GLU A 39 -16.25 2.79 3.75
N PRO A 40 -15.02 3.33 3.69
CA PRO A 40 -14.45 4.05 4.82
C PRO A 40 -15.28 5.27 5.22
N GLU A 41 -15.39 5.53 6.53
CA GLU A 41 -16.04 6.74 7.02
C GLU A 41 -15.04 7.90 7.08
N TYR A 42 -15.43 9.06 6.56
CA TYR A 42 -14.60 10.27 6.58
C TYR A 42 -15.21 11.34 7.48
N SER A 43 -14.49 11.73 8.54
CA SER A 43 -14.92 12.77 9.48
C SER A 43 -13.77 13.74 9.75
N GLY A 44 -13.92 14.98 9.25
CA GLY A 44 -12.85 15.98 9.31
C GLY A 44 -11.58 15.50 8.60
N GLN A 45 -10.51 15.35 9.37
CA GLN A 45 -9.19 14.89 8.88
C GLN A 45 -8.98 13.38 9.03
N TRP A 46 -9.97 12.63 9.47
CA TRP A 46 -9.84 11.21 9.74
C TRP A 46 -10.58 10.37 8.70
N ALA A 47 -9.91 9.31 8.26
CA ALA A 47 -10.52 8.17 7.57
C ALA A 47 -10.56 7.00 8.56
N THR A 48 -11.76 6.46 8.78
CA THR A 48 -11.97 5.23 9.56
C THR A 48 -12.23 4.09 8.59
N ILE A 49 -11.32 3.13 8.57
CA ILE A 49 -11.40 1.90 7.78
C ILE A 49 -11.69 0.78 8.78
N GLU A 50 -12.89 0.21 8.74
CA GLU A 50 -13.37 -0.69 9.79
C GLU A 50 -13.93 -1.99 9.20
N SER A 51 -13.43 -3.11 9.71
CA SER A 51 -14.00 -4.44 9.49
C SER A 51 -14.78 -4.87 10.73
N ARG A 52 -15.19 -6.14 10.79
CA ARG A 52 -15.81 -6.71 11.98
C ARG A 52 -14.85 -6.88 13.16
N ASP A 53 -13.56 -7.09 12.89
CA ASP A 53 -12.57 -7.58 13.86
C ASP A 53 -11.32 -6.70 13.97
N TRP A 54 -11.16 -5.69 13.10
CA TRP A 54 -10.11 -4.70 13.17
C TRP A 54 -10.60 -3.35 12.65
N HIS A 55 -9.92 -2.28 13.05
CA HIS A 55 -10.15 -0.96 12.50
C HIS A 55 -8.86 -0.15 12.43
N VAL A 56 -8.82 0.80 11.50
CA VAL A 56 -7.69 1.71 11.29
C VAL A 56 -8.24 3.12 11.21
N HIS A 57 -7.67 4.01 12.01
CA HIS A 57 -7.89 5.44 11.91
C HIS A 57 -6.66 6.10 11.28
N LEU A 58 -6.81 6.61 10.06
CA LEU A 58 -5.76 7.33 9.35
C LEU A 58 -6.07 8.84 9.38
N ASN A 59 -5.13 9.64 9.90
CA ASN A 59 -5.19 11.08 9.71
C ASN A 59 -4.77 11.42 8.28
N ILE A 60 -5.73 11.66 7.39
CA ILE A 60 -5.45 11.96 5.98
C ILE A 60 -4.75 13.31 5.80
N ALA A 61 -4.81 14.22 6.78
CA ALA A 61 -4.11 15.49 6.70
C ALA A 61 -2.60 15.36 6.90
N THR A 62 -2.12 14.23 7.45
CA THR A 62 -0.69 13.95 7.58
C THR A 62 -0.12 13.19 6.39
N VAL A 63 -0.94 12.82 5.40
CA VAL A 63 -0.47 12.13 4.19
C VAL A 63 0.10 13.14 3.22
N GLU A 64 1.42 13.12 3.06
CA GLU A 64 2.13 14.01 2.13
C GLU A 64 2.74 13.26 0.94
N GLY A 65 3.02 11.96 1.10
CA GLY A 65 3.51 11.09 0.03
C GLY A 65 2.54 9.97 -0.30
N VAL A 66 2.30 9.77 -1.61
CA VAL A 66 1.55 8.63 -2.13
C VAL A 66 2.33 8.04 -3.30
N GLN A 67 2.64 6.76 -3.19
CA GLN A 67 3.47 6.06 -4.16
C GLN A 67 2.82 4.74 -4.55
N PHE A 68 2.65 4.52 -5.85
CA PHE A 68 2.52 3.17 -6.39
C PHE A 68 3.92 2.57 -6.45
N VAL A 69 4.11 1.39 -5.86
CA VAL A 69 5.43 0.79 -5.71
C VAL A 69 5.46 -0.59 -6.34
N GLU A 70 6.43 -0.81 -7.22
CA GLU A 70 6.92 -2.12 -7.60
C GLU A 70 8.22 -2.34 -6.82
N ASN A 71 8.21 -3.23 -5.84
CA ASN A 71 9.38 -3.54 -5.03
C ASN A 71 9.94 -4.91 -5.41
N SER A 72 11.21 -4.96 -5.81
CA SER A 72 11.89 -6.23 -6.10
C SER A 72 12.41 -6.84 -4.79
N ASP A 73 11.94 -8.04 -4.48
CA ASP A 73 12.38 -8.80 -3.32
C ASP A 73 13.37 -9.89 -3.76
N HIS A 74 14.66 -9.55 -3.73
CA HIS A 74 15.74 -10.46 -4.13
C HIS A 74 15.95 -11.60 -3.11
N GLY A 75 15.34 -11.53 -1.93
CA GLY A 75 15.41 -12.57 -0.89
C GLY A 75 14.34 -13.65 -1.04
N HIS A 76 13.33 -13.44 -1.87
CA HIS A 76 12.19 -14.33 -2.00
C HIS A 76 12.12 -14.95 -3.41
N GLU A 77 12.75 -16.12 -3.60
CA GLU A 77 12.83 -16.82 -4.90
C GLU A 77 11.46 -17.05 -5.56
N VAL A 78 10.40 -17.15 -4.75
CA VAL A 78 9.03 -17.34 -5.21
C VAL A 78 8.31 -16.03 -5.55
N MET A 79 8.62 -14.94 -4.83
CA MET A 79 7.90 -13.67 -4.95
C MET A 79 8.90 -12.59 -5.33
N PRO A 80 9.38 -12.60 -6.59
CA PRO A 80 10.45 -11.70 -7.00
C PRO A 80 10.04 -10.23 -6.90
N LYS A 81 8.73 -9.93 -6.85
CA LYS A 81 8.21 -8.58 -6.71
C LYS A 81 6.96 -8.51 -5.83
N LEU A 82 6.81 -7.37 -5.17
CA LEU A 82 5.63 -6.93 -4.42
C LEU A 82 5.08 -5.66 -5.06
N TYR A 83 3.75 -5.52 -5.05
CA TYR A 83 3.06 -4.37 -5.62
C TYR A 83 2.13 -3.75 -4.58
N TYR A 84 2.33 -2.47 -4.26
CA TYR A 84 1.54 -1.81 -3.23
C TYR A 84 1.40 -0.31 -3.46
N VAL A 85 0.37 0.29 -2.85
CA VAL A 85 0.30 1.73 -2.60
C VAL A 85 0.90 2.01 -1.22
N ARG A 86 1.79 2.99 -1.12
CA ARG A 86 2.35 3.49 0.13
C ARG A 86 1.85 4.89 0.40
N LEU A 87 1.28 5.11 1.58
CA LEU A 87 1.00 6.43 2.13
C LEU A 87 2.08 6.78 3.15
N SER A 88 2.64 7.99 3.08
CA SER A 88 3.69 8.45 3.99
C SER A 88 3.46 9.88 4.48
N ALA A 89 4.02 10.16 5.64
CA ALA A 89 4.10 11.50 6.21
C ALA A 89 5.20 12.35 5.53
N ALA A 90 5.27 13.63 5.91
CA ALA A 90 6.19 14.62 5.37
C ALA A 90 7.67 14.24 5.55
N ASP A 91 7.99 13.61 6.68
CA ASP A 91 9.31 13.08 7.01
C ASP A 91 9.64 11.76 6.29
N GLY A 92 8.73 11.30 5.42
CA GLY A 92 8.89 10.05 4.70
C GLY A 92 8.61 8.82 5.55
N VAL A 93 8.08 8.91 6.77
CA VAL A 93 7.62 7.74 7.54
C VAL A 93 6.42 7.09 6.84
N THR A 94 6.44 5.77 6.69
CA THR A 94 5.29 5.02 6.17
C THR A 94 4.14 5.04 7.17
N LEU A 95 2.96 5.51 6.74
CA LEU A 95 1.74 5.49 7.55
C LEU A 95 0.92 4.22 7.32
N LEU A 96 0.77 3.82 6.06
CA LEU A 96 -0.05 2.68 5.66
C LEU A 96 0.43 2.16 4.30
N ARG A 97 0.36 0.83 4.11
CA ARG A 97 0.54 0.20 2.80
C ARG A 97 -0.71 -0.60 2.43
N PHE A 98 -1.07 -0.56 1.16
CA PHE A 98 -2.12 -1.38 0.55
C PHE A 98 -1.45 -2.30 -0.47
N TYR A 99 -1.26 -3.56 -0.12
CA TYR A 99 -0.69 -4.55 -1.02
C TYR A 99 -1.77 -5.13 -1.92
N PHE A 100 -1.46 -5.20 -3.20
CA PHE A 100 -2.24 -5.92 -4.19
C PHE A 100 -1.96 -7.42 -4.07
N PRO A 101 -2.89 -8.28 -4.51
CA PRO A 101 -2.62 -9.71 -4.63
C PRO A 101 -1.34 -9.96 -5.43
N ASN A 102 -0.46 -10.82 -4.91
CA ASN A 102 0.81 -11.08 -5.55
C ASN A 102 0.60 -11.99 -6.78
N PRO A 103 1.10 -11.63 -7.98
CA PRO A 103 0.95 -12.45 -9.19
C PRO A 103 1.54 -13.87 -9.11
N TRP A 104 2.41 -14.14 -8.13
CA TRP A 104 3.05 -15.44 -7.91
C TRP A 104 2.48 -16.21 -6.71
N LEU A 105 1.39 -15.71 -6.10
CA LEU A 105 0.70 -16.40 -5.00
C LEU A 105 -0.75 -16.74 -5.39
N ASP A 106 -1.21 -17.90 -4.91
CA ASP A 106 -2.63 -18.26 -4.97
C ASP A 106 -3.43 -17.61 -3.83
N ASP A 107 -4.75 -17.86 -3.79
CA ASP A 107 -5.66 -17.31 -2.78
C ASP A 107 -5.35 -17.78 -1.33
N SER A 108 -4.51 -18.80 -1.18
CA SER A 108 -4.01 -19.34 0.09
C SER A 108 -2.57 -18.90 0.39
N GLU A 109 -2.08 -17.89 -0.35
CA GLU A 109 -0.73 -17.32 -0.24
C GLU A 109 0.37 -18.36 -0.49
N LYS A 110 0.09 -19.36 -1.33
CA LYS A 110 1.07 -20.36 -1.75
C LYS A 110 1.69 -20.01 -3.09
N PRO A 111 2.98 -20.35 -3.30
CA PRO A 111 3.63 -20.26 -4.60
C PRO A 111 2.77 -20.86 -5.71
N THR A 112 2.57 -20.12 -6.80
CA THR A 112 1.85 -20.60 -8.00
C THR A 112 2.47 -20.04 -9.28
N GLU A 113 1.96 -20.46 -10.44
CA GLU A 113 2.35 -19.92 -11.73
C GLU A 113 2.02 -18.42 -11.83
N PHE A 114 2.79 -17.68 -12.63
CA PHE A 114 2.57 -16.25 -12.79
C PHE A 114 1.19 -15.93 -13.38
N GLN A 115 0.45 -15.07 -12.69
CA GLN A 115 -0.90 -14.63 -13.04
C GLN A 115 -0.88 -13.20 -13.59
N PRO A 116 -0.81 -12.99 -14.93
CA PRO A 116 -0.65 -11.68 -15.55
C PRO A 116 -1.81 -10.71 -15.25
N GLU A 117 -3.01 -11.24 -15.01
CA GLU A 117 -4.20 -10.46 -14.65
C GLU A 117 -4.07 -9.77 -13.29
N LEU A 118 -3.34 -10.35 -12.33
CA LEU A 118 -3.09 -9.72 -11.04
C LEU A 118 -2.11 -8.55 -11.16
N LEU A 119 -1.13 -8.67 -12.06
CA LEU A 119 -0.27 -7.54 -12.40
C LEU A 119 -1.06 -6.45 -13.11
N ALA A 120 -1.82 -6.80 -14.15
CA ALA A 120 -2.65 -5.85 -14.88
C ALA A 120 -3.59 -5.08 -13.94
N TYR A 121 -4.16 -5.76 -12.94
CA TYR A 121 -5.02 -5.13 -11.94
C TYR A 121 -4.31 -4.03 -11.12
N PHE A 122 -3.05 -4.25 -10.72
CA PHE A 122 -2.22 -3.19 -10.12
C PHE A 122 -1.96 -2.04 -11.10
N GLU A 123 -1.63 -2.36 -12.35
CA GLU A 123 -1.30 -1.38 -13.38
C GLU A 123 -2.50 -0.49 -13.73
N GLU A 124 -3.71 -1.04 -13.75
CA GLU A 124 -4.95 -0.29 -13.95
C GLU A 124 -5.20 0.73 -12.82
N PHE A 125 -4.90 0.38 -11.57
CA PHE A 125 -4.93 1.38 -10.49
C PHE A 125 -3.83 2.42 -10.66
N ARG A 126 -2.58 1.99 -10.90
CA ARG A 126 -1.44 2.89 -11.11
C ARG A 126 -1.73 3.93 -12.19
N ASP A 127 -2.19 3.50 -13.35
CA ASP A 127 -2.36 4.35 -14.53
C ASP A 127 -3.50 5.36 -14.38
N ARG A 128 -4.46 5.13 -13.47
CA ARG A 128 -5.53 6.08 -13.15
C ARG A 128 -5.09 7.21 -12.22
N TYR A 129 -4.05 7.01 -11.41
CA TYR A 129 -3.67 7.95 -10.33
C TYR A 129 -2.28 8.56 -10.50
N VAL A 130 -1.32 7.84 -11.09
CA VAL A 130 0.05 8.34 -11.24
C VAL A 130 0.08 9.57 -12.14
N GLY A 131 0.81 10.59 -11.71
CA GLY A 131 0.89 11.89 -12.39
C GLY A 131 -0.21 12.88 -11.96
N THR A 132 -1.14 12.46 -11.10
CA THR A 132 -2.16 13.34 -10.50
C THR A 132 -1.78 13.68 -9.06
N ASP A 133 -1.99 14.94 -8.64
CA ASP A 133 -1.83 15.40 -7.25
C ASP A 133 -0.50 15.02 -6.55
N GLY A 134 0.57 14.83 -7.32
CA GLY A 134 1.88 14.42 -6.81
C GLY A 134 2.03 12.93 -6.52
N ILE A 135 1.07 12.10 -6.92
CA ILE A 135 1.15 10.63 -6.85
C ILE A 135 2.15 10.15 -7.89
N VAL A 136 3.10 9.32 -7.45
CA VAL A 136 4.21 8.83 -8.29
C VAL A 136 4.25 7.30 -8.36
N PHE A 137 4.89 6.78 -9.41
CA PHE A 137 5.27 5.38 -9.50
C PHE A 137 6.76 5.23 -9.18
N VAL A 138 7.09 4.28 -8.31
CA VAL A 138 8.46 4.03 -7.86
C VAL A 138 8.80 2.56 -8.05
N ARG A 139 9.95 2.29 -8.66
CA ARG A 139 10.58 0.97 -8.64
C ARG A 139 11.63 0.93 -7.55
N ARG A 140 11.53 -0.04 -6.65
CA ARG A 140 12.48 -0.26 -5.55
C ARG A 140 13.19 -1.59 -5.77
N GLY A 141 14.47 -1.63 -5.41
CA GLY A 141 15.30 -2.82 -5.44
C GLY A 141 15.81 -3.17 -4.04
N GLY A 142 15.75 -4.45 -3.69
CA GLY A 142 16.20 -5.00 -2.42
C GLY A 142 17.65 -4.65 -2.09
N GLY A 143 17.80 -3.76 -1.11
CA GLY A 143 18.97 -3.70 -0.24
C GLY A 143 18.46 -3.97 1.18
N GLU A 144 19.19 -4.78 1.95
CA GLU A 144 18.83 -5.22 3.31
C GLU A 144 18.49 -4.06 4.27
N ASP A 145 18.94 -2.84 3.98
CA ASP A 145 18.78 -1.66 4.85
C ASP A 145 17.59 -0.74 4.52
N ARG A 146 16.85 -0.93 3.42
CA ARG A 146 15.81 0.05 3.02
C ARG A 146 14.48 -0.10 3.76
N TYR A 147 14.14 -1.31 4.20
CA TYR A 147 12.87 -1.56 4.90
C TYR A 147 12.78 -0.75 6.20
N TYR A 148 13.84 -0.76 7.03
CA TYR A 148 13.88 -0.01 8.29
C TYR A 148 13.98 1.51 8.08
N ALA A 149 14.68 1.95 7.02
CA ALA A 149 14.76 3.36 6.68
C ALA A 149 13.38 3.97 6.35
N ASP A 150 12.53 3.21 5.65
CA ASP A 150 11.16 3.63 5.29
C ASP A 150 10.16 3.67 6.45
N VAL A 151 10.44 2.92 7.53
CA VAL A 151 9.62 2.91 8.76
C VAL A 151 10.07 4.02 9.71
N ALA A 152 11.37 4.33 9.73
CA ALA A 152 11.95 5.35 10.61
C ALA A 152 12.01 6.77 10.00
N GLY A 153 11.61 6.98 8.73
CA GLY A 153 11.72 8.27 8.06
C GLY A 153 13.16 8.65 7.67
N ILE A 154 14.05 7.66 7.54
CA ILE A 154 15.41 7.89 7.09
C ILE A 154 15.40 7.89 5.56
N THR A 155 15.64 9.06 4.96
CA THR A 155 15.65 9.23 3.50
C THR A 155 16.68 8.30 2.87
N ALA A 156 16.26 7.46 1.92
CA ALA A 156 17.19 6.77 1.03
C ALA A 156 17.98 7.82 0.25
N GLU A 157 19.31 7.82 0.39
CA GLU A 157 20.17 8.68 -0.42
C GLU A 157 19.99 8.35 -1.91
N VAL A 158 19.95 9.42 -2.71
CA VAL A 158 19.64 9.45 -4.15
C VAL A 158 20.85 9.02 -4.97
#